data_AF-A0ABD3V1U1-F1
#
_entry.id   AF-A0ABD3V1U1-F1
#
_cell.length_a   1.000
_cell.length_b   1.000
_cell.length_c   1.000
_cell.angle_alpha   90.00
_cell.angle_beta   90.00
_cell.angle_gamma   90.00
#
_symmetry.space_group_name_H-M   'P 1'
#
loop_
_entity.id
_entity.type
_entity.pdbx_description
1 polymer ?
#
loop_
_entity_poly.entity_id
_entity_poly.type
_entity_poly.pdbx_seq_one_letter_code
_entity_poly.pdbx_strand_id
1 'polypeptide(L)' 'MAVHMATSCYIFTLSTDDQADVHTDTALRTLEIKLIRMIGSLTKTAVTKDSLDDSVAAACGEFVRHYYTVSEA' A
#
# COMPACT_ATOMS: atom_id res chain seq x y z
N MET A 1 -0.27 5.00 0.83
CA MET A 1 -0.17 4.39 -0.51
C MET A 1 -0.69 2.97 -0.47
N ALA A 2 -1.54 2.59 -1.42
CA ALA A 2 -2.09 1.23 -1.53
C ALA A 2 -1.37 0.46 -2.65
N VAL A 3 -0.93 -0.76 -2.34
CA VAL A 3 -0.28 -1.66 -3.30
C VAL A 3 -1.04 -2.97 -3.32
N HIS A 4 -1.45 -3.41 -4.49
CA HIS A 4 -2.26 -4.62 -4.66
C HIS A 4 -1.42 -5.78 -5.20
N MET A 5 -1.52 -6.94 -4.55
CA MET A 5 -0.97 -8.20 -5.03
C MET A 5 -2.02 -9.30 -4.91
N ALA A 6 -2.39 -9.90 -6.05
CA ALA A 6 -3.48 -10.87 -6.13
C ALA A 6 -4.77 -10.31 -5.50
N THR A 7 -5.28 -10.94 -4.44
CA THR A 7 -6.50 -10.53 -3.72
C THR A 7 -6.22 -9.72 -2.45
N SER A 8 -4.97 -9.31 -2.22
CA SER A 8 -4.55 -8.58 -1.03
C SER A 8 -4.12 -7.15 -1.36
N CYS A 9 -4.52 -6.21 -0.52
CA CYS A 9 -4.06 -4.82 -0.55
C CYS A 9 -3.19 -4.51 0.67
N TYR A 10 -2.03 -3.93 0.40
CA TYR A 10 -1.04 -3.53 1.39
C TYR A 10 -1.00 -2.01 1.44
N ILE A 11 -1.21 -1.47 2.63
CA ILE A 11 -1.36 -0.04 2.88
C ILE A 11 -0.11 0.43 3.61
N PHE A 12 0.65 1.27 2.93
CA PHE A 12 1.90 1.85 3.40
C PHE A 12 1.71 3.30 3.79
N THR A 13 2.25 3.67 4.94
CA THR A 13 2.51 5.07 5.27
C THR A 13 3.78 5.49 4.54
N LEU A 14 3.68 6.46 3.65
CA LEU A 14 4.85 6.97 2.93
C LEU A 14 5.64 7.92 3.82
N SER A 15 6.97 7.79 3.81
CA SER A 15 7.87 8.78 4.40
C SER A 15 7.73 10.13 3.69
N THR A 16 8.17 11.22 4.34
CA THR A 16 8.15 12.55 3.71
C THR A 16 8.96 12.59 2.42
N ASP A 17 10.05 11.84 2.35
CA ASP A 17 10.89 11.73 1.15
C ASP A 17 10.15 10.98 0.03
N ASP A 18 9.53 9.84 0.33
CA ASP A 18 8.74 9.10 -0.68
C ASP A 18 7.51 9.92 -1.15
N GLN A 19 6.95 10.80 -0.30
CA GLN A 19 5.86 11.71 -0.68
C GLN A 19 6.29 12.81 -1.65
N ALA A 20 7.55 13.26 -1.59
CA ALA A 20 8.08 14.22 -2.54
C ALA A 20 8.27 13.61 -3.95
N ASP A 21 8.48 12.30 -4.01
CA ASP A 21 8.76 11.60 -5.26
C ASP A 21 7.49 11.13 -6.00
N VAL A 22 6.33 11.01 -5.35
CA VAL A 22 5.10 10.47 -6.00
C VAL A 22 4.46 11.37 -7.07
N HIS A 23 5.03 12.54 -7.38
CA HIS A 23 4.44 13.51 -8.29
C HIS A 23 4.58 13.18 -9.80
N THR A 24 5.23 12.06 -10.15
CA THR A 24 5.29 11.58 -11.54
C THR A 24 4.91 10.11 -11.64
N ASP A 25 4.26 9.71 -12.74
CA ASP A 25 3.86 8.31 -12.97
C ASP A 25 5.06 7.34 -12.87
N THR A 26 6.22 7.77 -13.38
CA THR A 26 7.47 6.99 -13.33
C THR A 26 7.95 6.76 -11.89
N ALA A 27 7.91 7.81 -11.07
CA ALA A 27 8.36 7.71 -9.69
C ALA A 27 7.36 6.94 -8.82
N LEU A 28 6.06 7.14 -9.05
CA LEU A 28 5.00 6.35 -8.42
C LEU A 28 5.20 4.85 -8.73
N ARG A 29 5.44 4.50 -9.99
CA ARG A 29 5.70 3.11 -10.39
C ARG A 29 6.98 2.54 -9.76
N THR A 30 8.03 3.35 -9.66
CA THR A 30 9.29 2.95 -9.02
C THR A 30 9.07 2.67 -7.53
N LEU A 31 8.28 3.52 -6.86
CA LEU A 31 7.91 3.37 -5.46
C LEU A 31 7.05 2.12 -5.24
N GLU A 32 6.06 1.85 -6.10
CA GLU A 32 5.28 0.60 -6.05
C GLU A 32 6.19 -0.63 -6.10
N ILE A 33 7.14 -0.67 -7.05
CA ILE A 33 8.07 -1.80 -7.20
C ILE A 33 8.95 -1.95 -5.95
N LYS A 34 9.45 -0.84 -5.39
CA LYS A 34 10.22 -0.82 -4.15
C LYS A 34 9.40 -1.43 -2.99
N LEU A 35 8.17 -0.95 -2.80
CA LEU A 35 7.28 -1.42 -1.73
C LEU A 35 6.91 -2.89 -1.88
N ILE A 36 6.59 -3.35 -3.11
CA ILE A 36 6.28 -4.77 -3.38
C ILE A 36 7.43 -5.69 -2.94
N ARG A 37 8.68 -5.30 -3.22
CA ARG A 37 9.86 -6.08 -2.83
C ARG A 37 10.03 -6.15 -1.31
N MET A 38 9.59 -5.12 -0.57
CA MET A 38 9.71 -5.04 0.88
C MET A 38 8.57 -5.74 1.63
N ILE A 39 7.43 -6.03 0.99
CA ILE A 39 6.29 -6.71 1.64
C ILE A 39 6.70 -8.00 2.34
N GLY A 40 7.67 -8.75 1.82
CA GLY A 40 8.14 -10.00 2.43
C GLY A 40 8.82 -9.83 3.79
N SER A 41 9.41 -8.66 4.06
CA SER A 41 10.26 -8.41 5.24
C SER A 41 9.64 -7.47 6.27
N LEU A 42 8.46 -6.91 6.00
CA LEU A 42 7.79 -5.94 6.88
C LEU A 42 6.71 -6.59 7.72
N THR A 43 6.43 -5.97 8.87
CA THR A 43 5.33 -6.37 9.74
C THR A 43 4.00 -5.98 9.13
N LYS A 44 3.06 -6.93 9.07
CA LYS A 44 1.74 -6.77 8.48
C LYS A 44 0.69 -6.94 9.55
N THR A 45 -0.22 -5.98 9.64
CA THR A 45 -1.39 -6.08 10.51
C THR A 45 -2.63 -6.21 9.65
N ALA A 46 -3.38 -7.29 9.81
CA ALA A 46 -4.64 -7.48 9.11
C ALA A 46 -5.68 -6.47 9.61
N VAL A 47 -6.38 -5.82 8.68
CA VAL A 47 -7.43 -4.83 8.96
C VAL A 47 -8.68 -5.14 8.16
N THR A 48 -9.83 -4.64 8.61
CA THR A 48 -11.10 -4.79 7.89
C THR A 48 -11.31 -3.60 6.95
N LYS A 49 -12.07 -3.79 5.86
CA LYS A 49 -12.39 -2.72 4.93
C LYS A 49 -13.04 -1.53 5.65
N ASP A 50 -13.96 -1.81 6.58
CA ASP A 50 -14.71 -0.79 7.33
C ASP A 50 -13.83 0.05 8.27
N SER A 51 -12.60 -0.39 8.55
CA SER A 51 -11.63 0.36 9.34
C SER A 51 -10.77 1.32 8.50
N LEU A 52 -10.92 1.28 7.18
CA LEU A 52 -10.19 2.13 6.25
C LEU A 52 -11.04 3.30 5.80
N ASP A 53 -10.37 4.40 5.49
CA ASP A 53 -10.99 5.49 4.75
C ASP A 53 -11.46 5.01 3.37
N ASP A 54 -12.62 5.46 2.91
CA ASP A 54 -13.23 5.06 1.64
C ASP A 54 -12.30 5.29 0.45
N SER A 55 -11.48 6.35 0.49
CA SER A 55 -10.51 6.64 -0.56
C SER A 55 -9.40 5.58 -0.64
N VAL A 56 -8.95 5.07 0.51
CA VAL A 56 -7.93 4.01 0.59
C VAL A 56 -8.52 2.69 0.15
N ALA A 57 -9.74 2.38 0.60
CA ALA A 57 -10.45 1.17 0.19
C ALA A 57 -10.73 1.16 -1.32
N ALA A 58 -11.08 2.31 -1.92
CA ALA A 58 -11.27 2.47 -3.36
C ALA A 58 -9.94 2.28 -4.11
N ALA A 59 -8.83 2.82 -3.60
CA ALA A 59 -7.51 2.67 -4.21
C ALA A 59 -7.01 1.20 -4.24
N CYS A 60 -7.46 0.36 -3.31
CA CYS A 60 -7.17 -1.07 -3.32
C CYS A 60 -7.87 -1.84 -4.47
N GLY A 61 -8.96 -1.29 -5.01
CA GLY A 61 -9.73 -1.92 -6.08
C GLY A 61 -10.78 -2.94 -5.60
N GLU A 62 -11.73 -3.25 -6.50
CA GLU A 62 -12.95 -4.00 -6.19
C GLU A 62 -12.72 -5.48 -5.86
N PHE A 63 -11.64 -6.08 -6.37
CA PHE A 63 -11.36 -7.52 -6.23
C PHE A 63 -10.55 -7.89 -4.98
N VAL A 64 -10.20 -6.90 -4.14
CA VAL A 64 -9.45 -7.13 -2.91
C VAL A 64 -10.35 -7.72 -1.82
N ARG A 65 -9.84 -8.78 -1.18
CA ARG A 65 -10.51 -9.48 -0.07
C ARG A 65 -9.79 -9.35 1.26
N HIS A 66 -8.51 -8.99 1.23
CA HIS A 66 -7.67 -8.87 2.41
C HIS A 66 -6.96 -7.53 2.43
N TYR A 67 -7.01 -6.85 3.56
CA TYR A 67 -6.35 -5.56 3.75
C TYR A 67 -5.30 -5.69 4.85
N TYR A 68 -4.13 -5.14 4.60
CA TYR A 68 -3.02 -5.14 5.55
C TYR A 68 -2.44 -3.74 5.67
N THR A 69 -2.31 -3.23 6.89
CA THR A 69 -1.41 -2.10 7.14
C THR A 69 0.00 -2.63 7.33
N VAL A 70 0.97 -1.92 6.77
CA VAL A 70 2.37 -2.30 6.81
C VAL A 70 3.16 -1.27 7.61
N SER A 71 3.93 -1.74 8.58
CA SER A 71 4.84 -0.91 9.38
C SER A 71 6.27 -1.42 9.28
N GLU A 72 7.23 -0.52 9.46
CA GLU A 72 8.61 -0.91 9.75
C GLU A 72 8.63 -1.69 11.07
N ALA A 73 9.52 -2.68 11.16
CA ALA A 73 9.64 -3.59 12.30
C ALA A 73 10.38 -2.94 13.48
#